data_AF-A0A7H4PMJ9-F1
#
_entry.id   AF-A0A7H4PMJ9-F1
#
_cell.length_a   1.000
_cell.length_b   1.000
_cell.length_c   1.000
_cell.angle_alpha   90.00
_cell.angle_beta   90.00
_cell.angle_gamma   90.00
#
_symmetry.space_group_name_H-M   'P 1'
#
loop_
_entity.id
_entity.type
_entity.pdbx_description
1 polymer ?
#
loop_
_entity_poly.entity_id
_entity_poly.type
_entity_poly.pdbx_seq_one_letter_code
_entity_poly.pdbx_strand_id
1 'polypeptide(L)' 'MHEITLSQRALEIIEQQALQAGARRVTGVWLKVGAFSCVEASALTFCFELVCRGTLAEGLRAAYRRTTG' A
#
# COMPACT_ATOMS: atom_id res chain seq x y z
N MET A 1 11.90 -4.47 12.68
CA MET A 1 10.68 -3.81 13.18
C MET A 1 10.42 -2.44 12.51
N HIS A 2 11.10 -2.10 11.40
CA HIS A 2 10.91 -0.81 10.70
C HIS A 2 9.94 -0.91 9.51
N GLU A 3 9.81 -2.07 8.86
CA GLU A 3 8.95 -2.21 7.66
C GLU A 3 7.44 -2.28 7.97
N ILE A 4 7.05 -2.81 9.14
CA ILE A 4 5.63 -2.92 9.53
C ILE A 4 5.02 -1.52 9.73
N THR A 5 5.73 -0.62 10.40
CA THR A 5 5.27 0.76 10.66
C THR A 5 5.12 1.56 9.37
N LEU A 6 6.02 1.37 8.39
CA LEU A 6 5.92 2.01 7.08
C LEU A 6 4.67 1.54 6.33
N SER A 7 4.42 0.23 6.35
CA SER A 7 3.26 -0.38 5.68
C SER A 7 1.94 0.06 6.32
N GLN A 8 1.89 0.15 7.65
CA GLN A 8 0.71 0.66 8.38
C GLN A 8 0.42 2.12 8.04
N ARG A 9 1.44 2.99 8.03
CA ARG A 9 1.28 4.40 7.64
C ARG A 9 0.84 4.56 6.20
N ALA A 10 1.39 3.75 5.28
CA ALA A 10 0.98 3.75 3.88
C ALA A 10 -0.49 3.33 3.73
N LEU A 11 -0.93 2.31 4.48
CA LEU A 11 -2.32 1.89 4.50
C LEU A 11 -3.25 2.98 5.06
N GLU A 12 -2.92 3.58 6.21
CA GLU A 12 -3.71 4.66 6.81
C GLU A 12 -3.95 5.79 5.80
N ILE A 13 -2.92 6.20 5.06
CA ILE A 13 -3.04 7.24 4.02
C ILE A 13 -3.97 6.79 2.90
N ILE A 14 -3.85 5.54 2.44
CA ILE A 14 -4.69 5.00 1.37
C ILE A 14 -6.15 4.90 1.80
N GLU A 15 -6.42 4.44 3.03
CA GLU A 15 -7.77 4.40 3.60
C GLU A 15 -8.36 5.80 3.78
N GLN A 16 -7.59 6.74 4.32
CA GLN A 16 -8.00 8.14 4.45
C GLN A 16 -8.35 8.73 3.09
N GLN A 17 -7.53 8.48 2.07
CA GLN A 17 -7.77 8.99 0.72
C GLN A 17 -8.99 8.32 0.07
N ALA A 18 -9.18 7.01 0.26
CA ALA A 18 -10.35 6.30 -0.23
C ALA A 18 -11.64 6.82 0.42
N LEU A 19 -11.61 7.08 1.73
CA LEU A 19 -12.73 7.64 2.48
C LEU A 19 -13.06 9.06 1.99
N GLN A 20 -12.03 9.92 1.83
CA GLN A 20 -12.19 11.29 1.32
C GLN A 20 -12.70 11.31 -0.13
N ALA A 21 -12.27 10.36 -0.96
CA ALA A 21 -12.76 10.20 -2.33
C ALA A 21 -14.18 9.60 -2.39
N GLY A 22 -14.75 9.17 -1.26
CA GLY A 22 -16.03 8.45 -1.22
C GLY A 22 -15.98 7.09 -1.93
N ALA A 23 -14.77 6.54 -2.12
CA ALA A 23 -14.57 5.29 -2.82
C ALA A 23 -15.02 4.12 -1.93
N ARG A 24 -16.11 3.46 -2.32
CA ARG A 24 -16.61 2.24 -1.67
C ARG A 24 -15.71 1.01 -1.88
N ARG A 25 -14.79 1.08 -2.85
CA ARG A 25 -13.84 0.00 -3.13
C ARG A 25 -12.61 0.56 -3.84
N VAL A 26 -11.44 0.12 -3.41
CA VAL A 26 -10.18 0.39 -4.10
C VAL A 26 -9.93 -0.76 -5.08
N THR A 27 -9.83 -0.45 -6.37
CA THR A 27 -9.58 -1.46 -7.43
C THR A 27 -8.10 -1.68 -7.68
N GLY A 28 -7.27 -0.67 -7.42
CA GLY A 28 -5.82 -0.79 -7.53
C GLY A 28 -5.11 0.42 -6.95
N VAL A 29 -3.86 0.19 -6.54
CA VAL A 29 -2.98 1.23 -5.99
C VAL A 29 -1.64 1.19 -6.71
N TRP A 30 -1.10 2.38 -7.00
CA TRP A 30 0.25 2.53 -7.53
C TRP A 30 1.15 3.10 -6.45
N LEU A 31 2.07 2.28 -5.95
CA LEU A 31 3.06 2.73 -4.99
C LEU A 31 4.39 2.92 -5.71
N LYS A 32 4.98 4.11 -5.52
CA LYS A 32 6.36 4.38 -5.91
C LYS A 32 7.26 4.10 -4.73
N VAL A 33 8.20 3.18 -4.89
CA VAL A 33 9.19 2.83 -3.86
C VAL A 33 10.51 3.46 -4.25
N GLY A 34 11.05 4.29 -3.35
CA GLY A 34 12.34 4.96 -3.54
C GLY A 34 13.50 3.96 -3.48
N ALA A 35 14.52 4.14 -4.33
CA ALA A 35 15.71 3.29 -4.34
C ALA A 35 16.44 3.24 -2.98
N PHE A 36 16.32 4.29 -2.18
CA PHE A 36 16.94 4.42 -0.86
C PHE A 36 16.11 3.86 0.29
N SER A 37 14.87 3.42 0.04
CA SER A 37 13.97 3.01 1.12
C SER A 37 14.36 1.65 1.73
N CYS A 38 15.29 0.89 1.12
CA CYS A 38 15.63 -0.50 1.49
C CYS A 38 14.42 -1.44 1.67
N VAL A 39 13.23 -1.01 1.23
CA VAL A 39 11.99 -1.75 1.44
C VAL A 39 11.79 -2.71 0.28
N GLU A 40 11.65 -3.97 0.65
CA GLU A 40 11.43 -5.08 -0.25
C GLU A 40 9.97 -5.03 -0.73
N ALA A 41 9.75 -4.93 -2.05
CA ALA A 41 8.42 -4.75 -2.62
C ALA A 41 7.50 -5.95 -2.31
N SER A 42 8.05 -7.16 -2.24
CA SER A 42 7.32 -8.37 -1.84
C SER A 42 6.87 -8.29 -0.39
N ALA A 43 7.72 -7.82 0.53
CA ALA A 43 7.33 -7.61 1.92
C ALA A 43 6.18 -6.59 2.05
N LEU A 44 6.26 -5.47 1.32
CA LEU A 44 5.18 -4.50 1.23
C LEU A 44 3.91 -5.15 0.68
N THR A 45 4.00 -5.92 -0.40
CA THR A 45 2.85 -6.63 -1.01
C THR A 45 2.18 -7.56 -0.01
N PHE A 46 2.98 -8.35 0.70
CA PHE A 46 2.48 -9.29 1.68
C PHE A 46 1.79 -8.58 2.85
N CYS A 47 2.43 -7.55 3.41
CA CYS A 47 1.83 -6.72 4.46
C CYS A 47 0.54 -6.07 3.94
N PHE A 48 0.54 -5.54 2.72
CA PHE A 48 -0.60 -4.88 2.10
C PHE A 48 -1.76 -5.86 1.91
N GLU A 49 -1.54 -7.05 1.35
CA GLU A 49 -2.57 -8.08 1.24
C GLU A 49 -3.16 -8.46 2.60
N LEU A 50 -2.31 -8.55 3.63
CA LEU A 50 -2.75 -8.89 4.98
C LEU A 50 -3.69 -7.82 5.55
N VAL A 51 -3.34 -6.53 5.41
CA VAL A 51 -4.17 -5.43 5.91
C VAL A 51 -5.35 -5.06 5.01
N CYS A 52 -5.32 -5.45 3.72
CA CYS A 52 -6.44 -5.26 2.80
C CYS A 52 -7.57 -6.26 3.02
N ARG A 53 -7.31 -7.40 3.69
CA ARG A 53 -8.36 -8.37 4.02
C ARG A 53 -9.37 -7.75 4.98
N GLY A 54 -10.65 -7.73 4.57
CA GLY A 54 -11.72 -7.14 5.38
C GLY A 54 -11.85 -5.61 5.27
N THR A 55 -11.15 -4.97 4.33
CA THR A 55 -11.29 -3.52 4.07
C THR A 55 -11.82 -3.25 2.67
N LEU A 56 -12.04 -1.96 2.36
CA LEU A 56 -12.46 -1.47 1.04
C LEU A 56 -11.47 -1.84 -0.09
N ALA A 57 -10.27 -2.27 0.29
CA ALA A 57 -9.16 -2.60 -0.58
C ALA A 57 -9.02 -4.11 -0.84
N GLU A 58 -9.99 -4.92 -0.41
CA GLU A 58 -9.93 -6.37 -0.60
C GLU A 58 -9.93 -6.78 -2.09
N GLY A 59 -8.91 -7.54 -2.47
CA GLY A 59 -8.69 -8.02 -3.84
C GLY A 59 -8.18 -6.95 -4.81
N LEU A 60 -7.67 -5.82 -4.31
CA LEU A 60 -7.07 -4.80 -5.17
C LEU A 60 -5.78 -5.29 -5.82
N ARG A 61 -5.44 -4.67 -6.95
CA ARG A 61 -4.16 -4.91 -7.61
C ARG A 61 -3.15 -3.84 -7.21
N ALA A 62 -2.11 -4.23 -6.49
CA ALA A 62 -1.03 -3.33 -6.14
C ALA A 62 0.08 -3.39 -7.19
N ALA A 63 0.46 -2.24 -7.75
CA ALA A 63 1.54 -2.13 -8.70
C ALA A 63 2.66 -1.27 -8.10
N TYR A 64 3.85 -1.86 -8.02
CA TYR A 64 5.03 -1.24 -7.44
C TYR A 64 5.94 -0.74 -8.55
N ARG A 65 6.21 0.56 -8.58
CA ARG A 65 7.22 1.13 -9.49
C ARG A 65 8.42 1.58 -8.67
N ARG A 66 9.57 0.95 -8.91
CA ARG A 66 10.85 1.44 -8.37
C ARG A 66 11.22 2.74 -9.07
N THR A 67 11.51 3.78 -8.30
CA THR A 67 12.07 5.02 -8.84
C THR A 67 13.58 4.90 -8.81
N THR A 68 14.21 4.86 -9.99
CA THR A 68 15.65 5.11 -10.11
C THR A 68 15.86 6.58 -9.79
N GLY A 69 16.69 6.87 -8.78
CA GLY A 69 17.11 8.24 -8.46
C GLY A 69 17.91 8.87 -9.59
#